data_AF-A0A7S1ZPF8-F1
#
_entry.id   AF-A0A7S1ZPF8-F1
#
_cell.length_a   1.000
_cell.length_b   1.000
_cell.length_c   1.000
_cell.angle_alpha   90.00
_cell.angle_beta   90.00
_cell.angle_gamma   90.00
#
_symmetry.space_group_name_H-M   'P 1'
#
loop_
_entity.id
_entity.type
_entity.pdbx_description
1 polymer ?
#
loop_
_entity_poly.entity_id
_entity_poly.type
_entity_poly.pdbx_seq_one_letter_code
_entity_poly.pdbx_strand_id
1 'polypeptide(L)'
;MASPFPAGKPTLIYWDLCGRADPLKCMLYAGKIDFDIDTETANAWPSSKPKTPFAQLPVLSIGEGSEELTLSQMGCMTRYAARLGGIYPDDPVKAAKCDMIIGACDDLFSYLFKPELYKNYAGEKDAKISKWKEVVEGPAKTQFGYLEAILEKWGTPYFSGENPSAADVYFFGVYGVYEEAECGIEDVLSQFPKLKAVKDGVLELGNLRNYKRSTPYFTANPDHPSF
;
A
#
# COMPACT_ATOMS: atom_id res chain seq x y z
N MET A 1 6.73 20.35 -24.40
CA MET A 1 7.68 20.47 -23.28
C MET A 1 8.22 19.08 -22.99
N ALA A 2 9.48 18.95 -22.60
CA ALA A 2 10.01 17.66 -22.14
C ALA A 2 9.24 17.20 -20.89
N SER A 3 9.12 15.88 -20.71
CA SER A 3 8.54 15.32 -19.47
C SER A 3 9.30 15.85 -18.25
N PRO A 4 8.62 16.29 -17.18
CA PRO A 4 9.29 16.71 -15.95
C PRO A 4 9.85 15.53 -15.13
N PHE A 5 9.64 14.29 -15.59
CA PHE A 5 10.10 13.08 -14.93
C PHE A 5 11.38 12.53 -15.59
N PRO A 6 12.29 11.90 -14.83
CA PRO A 6 13.42 11.18 -15.39
C PRO A 6 12.95 10.17 -16.45
N ALA A 7 13.71 10.06 -17.54
CA ALA A 7 13.48 9.04 -18.55
C ALA A 7 13.87 7.66 -18.00
N GLY A 8 13.12 6.63 -18.39
CA GLY A 8 13.42 5.25 -18.01
C GLY A 8 12.24 4.54 -17.37
N LYS A 9 12.39 3.22 -17.24
CA LYS A 9 11.40 2.35 -16.60
C LYS A 9 11.68 2.32 -15.08
N PRO A 10 10.68 2.52 -14.21
CA PRO A 10 10.89 2.40 -12.77
C PRO A 10 11.31 0.98 -12.34
N THR A 11 12.20 0.92 -11.36
CA THR A 11 12.66 -0.32 -10.71
C THR A 11 12.31 -0.26 -9.23
N LEU A 12 11.49 -1.20 -8.77
CA LEU A 12 11.18 -1.42 -7.37
C LEU A 12 12.20 -2.39 -6.76
N ILE A 13 13.09 -1.88 -5.92
CA ILE A 13 14.00 -2.74 -5.15
C ILE A 13 13.24 -3.28 -3.95
N TYR A 14 12.78 -4.51 -4.06
CA TYR A 14 12.04 -5.23 -3.02
C TYR A 14 11.94 -6.73 -3.33
N TRP A 15 11.48 -7.51 -2.36
CA TRP A 15 11.07 -8.89 -2.60
C TRP A 15 9.74 -8.96 -3.32
N ASP A 16 9.55 -9.99 -4.15
CA ASP A 16 8.25 -10.28 -4.76
C ASP A 16 7.28 -10.95 -3.77
N LEU A 17 6.76 -10.13 -2.85
CA LEU A 17 5.81 -10.52 -1.82
C LEU A 17 4.68 -9.50 -1.67
N CYS A 18 3.56 -9.90 -1.05
CA CYS A 18 2.53 -8.98 -0.57
C CYS A 18 2.93 -8.47 0.83
N GLY A 19 3.10 -7.15 0.95
CA GLY A 19 3.65 -6.50 2.13
C GLY A 19 3.81 -4.99 1.92
N ARG A 20 4.92 -4.40 2.40
CA ARG A 20 5.12 -2.92 2.40
C ARG A 20 5.01 -2.27 1.04
N ALA A 21 5.49 -2.93 -0.01
CA ALA A 21 5.44 -2.40 -1.36
C ALA A 21 4.12 -2.66 -2.11
N ASP A 22 3.18 -3.45 -1.55
CA ASP A 22 1.93 -3.81 -2.23
C ASP A 22 1.11 -2.58 -2.67
N PRO A 23 0.93 -1.54 -1.84
CA PRO A 23 0.21 -0.35 -2.25
C PRO A 23 0.90 0.43 -3.37
N LEU A 24 2.25 0.40 -3.42
CA LEU A 24 3.00 1.03 -4.51
C LEU A 24 2.85 0.23 -5.81
N LYS A 25 2.87 -1.11 -5.75
CA LYS A 25 2.58 -1.95 -6.92
C LYS A 25 1.18 -1.68 -7.46
N CYS A 26 0.17 -1.59 -6.58
CA CYS A 26 -1.19 -1.17 -6.96
C CYS A 26 -1.18 0.20 -7.67
N MET A 27 -0.43 1.17 -7.13
CA MET A 27 -0.32 2.51 -7.73
C MET A 27 0.27 2.48 -9.14
N LEU A 28 1.34 1.70 -9.36
CA LEU A 28 1.97 1.55 -10.67
C LEU A 28 1.01 0.91 -11.69
N TYR A 29 0.24 -0.10 -11.29
CA TYR A 29 -0.81 -0.70 -12.12
C TYR A 29 -1.94 0.28 -12.44
N ALA A 30 -2.42 1.03 -11.45
CA ALA A 30 -3.46 2.05 -11.65
C ALA A 30 -2.99 3.18 -12.58
N GLY A 31 -1.71 3.54 -12.52
CA GLY A 31 -1.08 4.51 -13.41
C GLY A 31 -0.71 3.98 -14.79
N LYS A 32 -0.91 2.68 -15.07
CA LYS A 32 -0.44 1.99 -16.29
C LYS A 32 1.07 2.16 -16.52
N ILE A 33 1.84 2.12 -15.44
CA ILE A 33 3.29 2.29 -15.45
C ILE A 33 3.93 0.90 -15.46
N ASP A 34 4.66 0.58 -16.53
CA ASP A 34 5.50 -0.61 -16.57
C ASP A 34 6.68 -0.43 -15.61
N PHE A 35 7.01 -1.46 -14.82
CA PHE A 35 8.11 -1.43 -13.84
C PHE A 35 8.77 -2.80 -13.71
N ASP A 36 9.98 -2.82 -13.16
CA ASP A 36 10.70 -4.05 -12.79
C ASP A 36 10.77 -4.19 -11.27
N ILE A 37 10.92 -5.43 -10.80
CA ILE A 37 11.18 -5.72 -9.39
C ILE A 37 12.59 -6.29 -9.27
N ASP A 38 13.48 -5.55 -8.62
CA ASP A 38 14.84 -6.01 -8.33
C ASP A 38 14.87 -6.75 -6.98
N THR A 39 14.58 -8.05 -7.06
CA THR A 39 14.67 -8.97 -5.92
C THR A 39 16.12 -9.37 -5.61
N GLU A 40 17.04 -9.29 -6.58
CA GLU A 40 18.45 -9.66 -6.37
C GLU A 40 19.13 -8.68 -5.40
N THR A 41 18.97 -7.38 -5.61
CA THR A 41 19.48 -6.34 -4.71
C THR A 41 18.83 -6.42 -3.33
N ALA A 42 17.52 -6.74 -3.25
CA ALA A 42 16.83 -6.97 -1.99
C ALA A 42 17.37 -8.20 -1.24
N ASN A 43 17.66 -9.30 -1.94
CA ASN A 43 18.24 -10.51 -1.35
C ASN A 43 19.69 -10.30 -0.87
N ALA A 44 20.45 -9.42 -1.51
CA ALA A 44 21.80 -9.02 -1.08
C ALA A 44 21.81 -7.97 0.06
N TRP A 45 20.77 -7.95 0.91
CA TRP A 45 20.46 -6.84 1.82
C TRP A 45 21.63 -6.33 2.67
N PRO A 46 22.48 -7.18 3.32
CA PRO A 46 23.60 -6.68 4.11
C PRO A 46 24.55 -5.76 3.32
N SER A 47 24.72 -6.02 2.02
CA SER A 47 25.58 -5.24 1.13
C SER A 47 24.85 -4.05 0.47
N SER A 48 23.55 -4.18 0.21
CA SER A 48 22.71 -3.15 -0.42
C SER A 48 22.26 -2.07 0.56
N LYS A 49 22.02 -2.44 1.83
CA LYS A 49 21.54 -1.55 2.90
C LYS A 49 22.25 -0.19 2.98
N PRO A 50 23.59 -0.11 3.07
CA PRO A 50 24.27 1.19 3.17
C PRO A 50 24.13 2.07 1.92
N LYS A 51 23.68 1.51 0.79
CA LYS A 51 23.48 2.22 -0.49
C LYS A 51 22.05 2.75 -0.66
N THR A 52 21.11 2.28 0.16
CA THR A 52 19.69 2.69 0.09
C THR A 52 19.40 3.90 0.97
N PRO A 53 18.47 4.79 0.57
CA PRO A 53 18.07 5.90 1.44
C PRO A 53 17.49 5.38 2.75
N PHE A 54 17.96 5.95 3.86
CA PHE A 54 17.61 5.55 5.23
C PHE A 54 17.96 4.10 5.61
N ALA A 55 18.74 3.40 4.78
CA ALA A 55 19.09 2.00 5.01
C ALA A 55 17.85 1.09 5.17
N GLN A 56 16.84 1.34 4.31
CA GLN A 56 15.51 0.73 4.35
C GLN A 56 15.06 0.27 2.96
N LEU A 57 14.09 -0.65 2.96
CA LEU A 57 13.32 -1.07 1.79
C LEU A 57 11.82 -0.87 2.08
N PRO A 58 10.96 -0.71 1.07
CA PRO A 58 11.26 -0.67 -0.37
C PRO A 58 11.92 0.62 -0.84
N VAL A 59 12.53 0.56 -2.03
CA VAL A 59 13.10 1.70 -2.77
C VAL A 59 12.56 1.70 -4.20
N LEU A 60 12.21 2.88 -4.72
CA LEU A 60 11.86 3.08 -6.13
C LEU A 60 12.98 3.87 -6.81
N SER A 61 13.62 3.27 -7.81
CA SER A 61 14.63 3.94 -8.66
C SER A 61 14.08 4.19 -10.06
N ILE A 62 14.43 5.32 -10.67
CA ILE A 62 14.01 5.71 -12.02
C ILE A 62 15.14 6.50 -12.70
N GLY A 63 15.48 6.11 -13.92
CA GLY A 63 16.58 6.69 -14.68
C GLY A 63 17.91 6.00 -14.38
N GLU A 64 18.99 6.58 -14.88
CA GLU A 64 20.34 6.02 -14.78
C GLU A 64 21.38 7.12 -14.56
N GLY A 65 22.52 6.75 -13.98
CA GLY A 65 23.67 7.64 -13.84
C GLY A 65 23.38 8.86 -12.95
N SER A 66 23.80 10.05 -13.41
CA SER A 66 23.61 11.29 -12.65
C SER A 66 22.16 11.76 -12.54
N GLU A 67 21.27 11.24 -13.39
CA GLU A 67 19.85 11.59 -13.46
C GLU A 67 18.96 10.56 -12.73
N GLU A 68 19.58 9.56 -12.07
CA GLU A 68 18.84 8.57 -11.30
C GLU A 68 18.13 9.21 -10.10
N LEU A 69 16.82 9.04 -10.05
CA LEU A 69 16.01 9.39 -8.89
C LEU A 69 15.77 8.14 -8.04
N THR A 70 16.36 8.11 -6.84
CA THR A 70 16.13 7.05 -5.86
C THR A 70 15.24 7.56 -4.73
N LEU A 71 14.08 6.93 -4.53
CA LEU A 71 13.10 7.30 -3.51
C LEU A 71 12.88 6.18 -2.50
N SER A 72 12.78 6.57 -1.23
CA SER A 72 12.24 5.75 -0.13
C SER A 72 11.02 6.45 0.47
N GLN A 73 10.40 5.82 1.48
CA GLN A 73 9.16 6.25 2.14
C GLN A 73 7.91 6.04 1.28
N MET A 74 6.99 5.20 1.77
CA MET A 74 5.83 4.75 1.01
C MET A 74 4.94 5.90 0.54
N GLY A 75 4.58 6.83 1.40
CA GLY A 75 3.81 8.01 0.99
C GLY A 75 4.52 8.84 -0.09
N CYS A 76 5.86 8.99 -0.02
CA CYS A 76 6.63 9.70 -1.05
C CYS A 76 6.55 8.98 -2.40
N MET A 77 6.95 7.71 -2.43
CA MET A 77 6.95 6.89 -3.65
C MET A 77 5.56 6.78 -4.27
N THR A 78 4.52 6.60 -3.44
CA THR A 78 3.13 6.50 -3.86
C THR A 78 2.66 7.78 -4.56
N ARG A 79 2.90 8.94 -3.94
CA ARG A 79 2.52 10.23 -4.55
C ARG A 79 3.31 10.51 -5.83
N TYR A 80 4.56 10.05 -5.90
CA TYR A 80 5.35 10.19 -7.11
C TYR A 80 4.83 9.29 -8.23
N ALA A 81 4.59 8.00 -7.96
CA ALA A 81 3.98 7.07 -8.91
C ALA A 81 2.59 7.53 -9.38
N ALA A 82 1.79 8.10 -8.48
CA ALA A 82 0.50 8.69 -8.83
C ALA A 82 0.63 9.87 -9.80
N ARG A 83 1.65 10.73 -9.62
CA ARG A 83 1.93 11.83 -10.55
C ARG A 83 2.43 11.32 -11.91
N LEU A 84 3.27 10.29 -11.92
CA LEU A 84 3.68 9.62 -13.16
C LEU A 84 2.48 9.09 -13.94
N GLY A 85 1.52 8.49 -13.23
CA GLY A 85 0.32 7.89 -13.82
C GLY A 85 -0.82 8.88 -14.09
N GLY A 86 -0.66 10.16 -13.75
CA GLY A 86 -1.72 11.18 -13.91
C GLY A 86 -2.95 10.97 -13.03
N ILE A 87 -2.82 10.25 -11.90
CA ILE A 87 -3.92 9.93 -10.97
C ILE A 87 -3.78 10.66 -9.61
N TYR A 88 -2.76 11.53 -9.49
CA TYR A 88 -2.65 12.47 -8.39
C TYR A 88 -3.48 13.73 -8.69
N PRO A 89 -4.29 14.25 -7.75
CA PRO A 89 -5.08 15.45 -8.01
C PRO A 89 -4.23 16.72 -8.21
N ASP A 90 -4.54 17.51 -9.25
CA ASP A 90 -3.88 18.81 -9.49
C ASP A 90 -4.43 19.93 -8.60
N ASP A 91 -5.73 19.87 -8.26
CA ASP A 91 -6.35 20.84 -7.37
C ASP A 91 -5.73 20.74 -5.97
N PRO A 92 -5.22 21.85 -5.39
CA PRO A 92 -4.47 21.80 -4.14
C PRO A 92 -5.29 21.30 -2.95
N VAL A 93 -6.61 21.54 -2.94
CA VAL A 93 -7.48 21.08 -1.84
C VAL A 93 -7.73 19.57 -1.96
N LYS A 94 -8.00 19.08 -3.18
CA LYS A 94 -8.12 17.63 -3.44
C LYS A 94 -6.80 16.91 -3.19
N ALA A 95 -5.67 17.51 -3.56
CA ALA A 95 -4.34 16.98 -3.26
C ALA A 95 -4.10 16.86 -1.76
N ALA A 96 -4.45 17.89 -0.98
CA ALA A 96 -4.33 17.84 0.48
C ALA A 96 -5.24 16.76 1.12
N LYS A 97 -6.47 16.62 0.62
CA LYS A 97 -7.36 15.51 1.03
C LYS A 97 -6.74 14.15 0.70
N CYS A 98 -6.20 14.00 -0.51
CA CYS A 98 -5.52 12.79 -0.94
C CYS A 98 -4.36 12.44 -0.01
N ASP A 99 -3.51 13.42 0.30
CA ASP A 99 -2.34 13.23 1.17
C ASP A 99 -2.72 12.86 2.60
N MET A 100 -3.80 13.45 3.13
CA MET A 100 -4.33 13.10 4.44
C MET A 100 -4.76 11.63 4.50
N ILE A 101 -5.42 11.12 3.47
CA ILE A 101 -5.86 9.72 3.41
C ILE A 101 -4.68 8.77 3.21
N ILE A 102 -3.69 9.12 2.40
CA ILE A 102 -2.44 8.35 2.27
C ILE A 102 -1.77 8.21 3.65
N GLY A 103 -1.66 9.29 4.42
CA GLY A 103 -1.12 9.25 5.77
C GLY A 103 -1.95 8.38 6.72
N ALA A 104 -3.28 8.49 6.68
CA ALA A 104 -4.18 7.65 7.47
C ALA A 104 -4.06 6.15 7.12
N CYS A 105 -3.73 5.83 5.87
CA CYS A 105 -3.46 4.46 5.41
C CYS A 105 -2.07 3.97 5.83
N ASP A 106 -1.08 4.86 5.94
CA ASP A 106 0.22 4.51 6.55
C ASP A 106 0.04 4.09 8.02
N ASP A 107 -0.86 4.74 8.76
CA ASP A 107 -1.21 4.35 10.13
C ASP A 107 -1.89 2.98 10.18
N LEU A 108 -2.86 2.71 9.30
CA LEU A 108 -3.46 1.37 9.15
C LEU A 108 -2.38 0.33 8.92
N PHE A 109 -1.52 0.57 7.93
CA PHE A 109 -0.45 -0.34 7.58
C PHE A 109 0.50 -0.58 8.77
N SER A 110 0.78 0.43 9.58
CA SER A 110 1.65 0.29 10.77
C SER A 110 1.10 -0.71 11.79
N TYR A 111 -0.22 -0.90 11.87
CA TYR A 111 -0.83 -1.85 12.78
C TYR A 111 -0.51 -3.30 12.44
N LEU A 112 -0.20 -3.59 11.17
CA LEU A 112 0.14 -4.92 10.68
C LEU A 112 1.60 -5.34 10.94
N PHE A 113 2.51 -4.39 11.16
CA PHE A 113 3.96 -4.65 11.24
C PHE A 113 4.47 -4.67 12.68
N LYS A 114 3.60 -5.05 13.62
CA LYS A 114 3.95 -5.26 15.03
C LYS A 114 4.62 -6.64 15.22
N PRO A 115 5.78 -6.74 15.89
CA PRO A 115 6.50 -8.00 16.06
C PRO A 115 5.65 -9.17 16.56
N GLU A 116 4.66 -8.89 17.42
CA GLU A 116 3.76 -9.86 18.02
C GLU A 116 2.84 -10.55 16.99
N LEU A 117 2.72 -9.99 15.77
CA LEU A 117 1.89 -10.53 14.69
C LEU A 117 2.66 -11.47 13.76
N TYR A 118 4.00 -11.37 13.69
CA TYR A 118 4.80 -12.12 12.70
C TYR A 118 6.00 -12.86 13.27
N LYS A 119 6.34 -12.69 14.55
CA LYS A 119 7.35 -13.52 15.21
C LYS A 119 6.72 -14.82 15.70
N ASN A 120 7.28 -15.94 15.27
CA ASN A 120 6.84 -17.26 15.69
C ASN A 120 7.58 -17.67 16.96
N TYR A 121 6.94 -17.47 18.12
CA TYR A 121 7.39 -18.06 19.38
C TYR A 121 6.80 -19.47 19.52
N ALA A 122 7.62 -20.43 19.94
CA ALA A 122 7.20 -21.81 20.07
C ALA A 122 6.03 -21.93 21.08
N GLY A 123 4.90 -22.50 20.63
CA GLY A 123 3.72 -22.74 21.49
C GLY A 123 2.68 -21.63 21.52
N GLU A 124 2.81 -20.55 20.73
CA GLU A 124 1.97 -19.35 20.85
C GLU A 124 1.01 -19.11 19.66
N LYS A 125 0.54 -20.18 18.98
CA LYS A 125 -0.35 -20.04 17.81
C LYS A 125 -1.64 -19.27 18.14
N ASP A 126 -2.34 -19.68 19.21
CA ASP A 126 -3.59 -19.03 19.63
C ASP A 126 -3.37 -17.58 20.06
N ALA A 127 -2.22 -17.29 20.69
CA ALA A 127 -1.86 -15.93 21.08
C ALA A 127 -1.65 -15.04 19.86
N LYS A 128 -0.93 -15.52 18.84
CA LYS A 128 -0.75 -14.81 17.56
C LYS A 128 -2.09 -14.53 16.88
N ILE A 129 -2.96 -15.54 16.77
CA ILE A 129 -4.31 -15.37 16.19
C ILE A 129 -5.14 -14.36 17.01
N SER A 130 -5.06 -14.40 18.35
CA SER A 130 -5.71 -13.43 19.22
C SER A 130 -5.20 -12.01 18.97
N LYS A 131 -3.89 -11.81 18.74
CA LYS A 131 -3.33 -10.50 18.42
C LYS A 131 -3.79 -9.96 17.08
N TRP A 132 -3.94 -10.81 16.07
CA TRP A 132 -4.58 -10.43 14.81
C TRP A 132 -6.01 -9.91 15.03
N LYS A 133 -6.82 -10.63 15.81
CA LYS A 133 -8.18 -10.21 16.15
C LYS A 133 -8.22 -8.88 16.93
N GLU A 134 -7.32 -8.70 17.91
CA GLU A 134 -7.21 -7.44 18.65
C GLU A 134 -6.91 -6.24 17.74
N VAL A 135 -6.04 -6.42 16.73
CA VAL A 135 -5.70 -5.37 15.76
C VAL A 135 -6.89 -5.06 14.85
N VAL A 136 -7.54 -6.10 14.33
CA VAL A 136 -8.65 -5.98 13.38
C VAL A 136 -9.87 -5.34 14.05
N GLU A 137 -10.31 -5.85 15.20
CA GLU A 137 -11.49 -5.33 15.90
C GLU A 137 -11.24 -4.04 16.71
N GLY A 138 -9.97 -3.70 16.95
CA GLY A 138 -9.58 -2.51 17.68
C GLY A 138 -9.14 -1.36 16.75
N PRO A 139 -7.83 -1.10 16.65
CA PRO A 139 -7.32 0.08 15.96
C PRO A 139 -7.66 0.10 14.46
N ALA A 140 -7.65 -1.05 13.76
CA ALA A 140 -7.97 -1.06 12.33
C ALA A 140 -9.43 -0.70 12.08
N LYS A 141 -10.39 -1.38 12.75
CA LYS A 141 -11.82 -1.05 12.69
C LYS A 141 -12.12 0.40 13.05
N THR A 142 -11.47 0.93 14.09
CA THR A 142 -11.62 2.33 14.49
C THR A 142 -11.19 3.28 13.36
N GLN A 143 -10.03 3.01 12.76
CA GLN A 143 -9.49 3.82 11.68
C GLN A 143 -10.33 3.73 10.39
N PHE A 144 -10.85 2.53 10.04
CA PHE A 144 -11.83 2.40 8.95
C PHE A 144 -13.12 3.18 9.23
N GLY A 145 -13.61 3.19 10.48
CA GLY A 145 -14.75 4.03 10.87
C GLY A 145 -14.50 5.52 10.64
N TYR A 146 -13.28 6.02 10.90
CA TYR A 146 -12.92 7.41 10.59
C TYR A 146 -12.89 7.69 9.08
N LEU A 147 -12.36 6.75 8.27
CA LEU A 147 -12.34 6.90 6.82
C LEU A 147 -13.76 6.90 6.22
N GLU A 148 -14.65 6.02 6.70
CA GLU A 148 -16.07 6.00 6.32
C GLU A 148 -16.75 7.34 6.64
N ALA A 149 -16.56 7.85 7.87
CA ALA A 149 -17.13 9.13 8.31
C ALA A 149 -16.59 10.32 7.50
N ILE A 150 -15.35 10.25 7.02
CA ILE A 150 -14.78 11.27 6.11
C ILE A 150 -15.50 11.24 4.76
N LEU A 151 -15.75 10.06 4.18
CA LEU A 151 -16.51 9.94 2.93
C LEU A 151 -17.95 10.44 3.09
N GLU A 152 -18.61 10.13 4.21
CA GLU A 152 -19.92 10.68 4.56
C GLU A 152 -19.90 12.21 4.61
N LYS A 153 -18.92 12.78 5.33
CA LYS A 153 -18.80 14.22 5.52
C LYS A 153 -18.50 14.96 4.23
N TRP A 154 -17.66 14.39 3.36
CA TRP A 154 -17.34 15.01 2.08
C TRP A 154 -18.42 14.82 1.03
N GLY A 155 -19.29 13.81 1.19
CA GLY A 155 -20.41 13.55 0.30
C GLY A 155 -19.98 13.11 -1.10
N THR A 156 -18.74 12.64 -1.25
CA THR A 156 -18.17 12.20 -2.53
C THR A 156 -18.03 10.68 -2.57
N PRO A 157 -18.11 10.05 -3.76
CA PRO A 157 -17.95 8.59 -3.88
C PRO A 157 -16.52 8.12 -3.57
N TYR A 158 -15.52 9.00 -3.75
CA TYR A 158 -14.11 8.71 -3.52
C TYR A 158 -13.46 9.77 -2.61
N PHE A 159 -12.28 9.48 -2.08
CA PHE A 159 -11.58 10.35 -1.14
C PHE A 159 -11.13 11.70 -1.74
N SER A 160 -11.01 11.80 -3.06
CA SER A 160 -10.60 13.04 -3.73
C SER A 160 -11.69 13.67 -4.62
N GLY A 161 -12.92 13.16 -4.59
CA GLY A 161 -14.05 13.71 -5.35
C GLY A 161 -14.87 12.65 -6.07
N GLU A 162 -15.38 13.01 -7.25
CA GLU A 162 -16.23 12.16 -8.09
C GLU A 162 -15.49 11.00 -8.76
N ASN A 163 -14.17 11.12 -8.94
CA ASN A 163 -13.34 10.12 -9.60
C ASN A 163 -12.31 9.54 -8.62
N PRO A 164 -11.93 8.26 -8.76
CA PRO A 164 -10.89 7.66 -7.92
C PRO A 164 -9.54 8.34 -8.16
N SER A 165 -8.73 8.43 -7.11
CA SER A 165 -7.39 9.02 -7.13
C SER A 165 -6.37 8.11 -6.43
N ALA A 166 -5.15 8.63 -6.29
CA ALA A 166 -4.09 8.00 -5.52
C ALA A 166 -4.51 7.59 -4.09
N ALA A 167 -5.41 8.33 -3.43
CA ALA A 167 -5.87 7.97 -2.08
C ALA A 167 -6.65 6.66 -2.08
N ASP A 168 -7.56 6.49 -3.05
CA ASP A 168 -8.41 5.31 -3.17
C ASP A 168 -7.59 4.07 -3.56
N VAL A 169 -6.60 4.24 -4.45
CA VAL A 169 -5.68 3.15 -4.84
C VAL A 169 -4.78 2.75 -3.68
N TYR A 170 -4.29 3.71 -2.91
CA TYR A 170 -3.44 3.42 -1.76
C TYR A 170 -4.23 2.71 -0.66
N PHE A 171 -5.47 3.16 -0.39
CA PHE A 171 -6.41 2.46 0.49
C PHE A 171 -6.64 1.01 0.03
N PHE A 172 -6.94 0.80 -1.27
CA PHE A 172 -7.11 -0.54 -1.84
C PHE A 172 -5.87 -1.42 -1.65
N GLY A 173 -4.69 -0.87 -1.86
CA GLY A 173 -3.43 -1.56 -1.65
C GLY A 173 -3.22 -1.97 -0.19
N VAL A 174 -3.40 -1.04 0.76
CA VAL A 174 -3.26 -1.33 2.19
C VAL A 174 -4.31 -2.33 2.66
N TYR A 175 -5.57 -2.15 2.27
CA TYR A 175 -6.64 -3.08 2.60
C TYR A 175 -6.35 -4.49 2.06
N GLY A 176 -5.84 -4.60 0.84
CA GLY A 176 -5.42 -5.87 0.27
C GLY A 176 -4.38 -6.63 1.09
N VAL A 177 -3.48 -5.93 1.77
CA VAL A 177 -2.51 -6.58 2.68
C VAL A 177 -3.21 -7.16 3.91
N TYR A 178 -4.31 -6.55 4.38
CA TYR A 178 -5.15 -7.16 5.41
C TYR A 178 -5.91 -8.39 4.90
N GLU A 179 -6.42 -8.37 3.67
CA GLU A 179 -7.09 -9.51 3.02
C GLU A 179 -6.12 -10.70 2.91
N GLU A 180 -4.93 -10.47 2.33
CA GLU A 180 -3.91 -11.53 2.17
C GLU A 180 -3.34 -12.02 3.51
N ALA A 181 -3.46 -11.22 4.58
CA ALA A 181 -3.11 -11.66 5.93
C ALA A 181 -4.18 -12.58 6.55
N GLU A 182 -5.31 -12.82 5.88
CA GLU A 182 -6.39 -13.72 6.32
C GLU A 182 -6.85 -13.45 7.76
N CYS A 183 -6.84 -12.17 8.15
CA CYS A 183 -7.08 -11.74 9.52
C CYS A 183 -8.55 -11.47 9.86
N GLY A 184 -9.47 -11.73 8.92
CA GLY A 184 -10.91 -11.48 9.08
C GLY A 184 -11.31 -10.03 8.83
N ILE A 185 -10.54 -9.28 8.03
CA ILE A 185 -10.81 -7.86 7.79
C ILE A 185 -12.07 -7.62 6.95
N GLU A 186 -12.51 -8.62 6.20
CA GLU A 186 -13.67 -8.60 5.33
C GLU A 186 -14.96 -8.37 6.14
N ASP A 187 -15.04 -9.00 7.33
CA ASP A 187 -16.15 -8.81 8.27
C ASP A 187 -16.20 -7.37 8.79
N VAL A 188 -15.04 -6.74 8.98
CA VAL A 188 -14.94 -5.33 9.37
C VAL A 188 -15.38 -4.41 8.25
N LEU A 189 -14.86 -4.59 7.02
CA LEU A 189 -15.22 -3.74 5.89
C LEU A 189 -16.71 -3.85 5.51
N SER A 190 -17.34 -5.00 5.76
CA SER A 190 -18.78 -5.19 5.55
C SER A 190 -19.66 -4.19 6.32
N GLN A 191 -19.14 -3.63 7.42
CA GLN A 191 -19.81 -2.63 8.25
C GLN A 191 -19.67 -1.20 7.69
N PHE A 192 -18.82 -0.99 6.68
CA PHE A 192 -18.46 0.31 6.11
C PHE A 192 -18.76 0.34 4.59
N PRO A 193 -20.03 0.55 4.20
CA PRO A 193 -20.47 0.39 2.82
C PRO A 193 -19.83 1.38 1.84
N LYS A 194 -19.47 2.60 2.24
CA LYS A 194 -18.80 3.56 1.35
C LYS A 194 -17.36 3.15 1.09
N LEU A 195 -16.62 2.70 2.10
CA LEU A 195 -15.28 2.14 1.92
C LEU A 195 -15.29 0.91 1.02
N LYS A 196 -16.29 0.04 1.18
CA LYS A 196 -16.48 -1.08 0.26
C LYS A 196 -16.69 -0.60 -1.17
N ALA A 197 -17.55 0.40 -1.38
CA ALA A 197 -17.78 0.98 -2.70
C ALA A 197 -16.50 1.62 -3.30
N VAL A 198 -15.67 2.28 -2.49
CA VAL A 198 -14.36 2.79 -2.91
C VAL A 198 -13.45 1.65 -3.36
N LYS A 199 -13.33 0.58 -2.56
CA LYS A 199 -12.52 -0.60 -2.88
C LYS A 199 -12.94 -1.25 -4.19
N ASP A 200 -14.23 -1.42 -4.40
CA ASP A 200 -14.76 -2.08 -5.60
C ASP A 200 -14.62 -1.16 -6.83
N GLY A 201 -14.94 0.12 -6.67
CA GLY A 201 -14.93 1.10 -7.76
C GLY A 201 -13.52 1.43 -8.27
N VAL A 202 -12.50 1.42 -7.41
CA VAL A 202 -11.13 1.78 -7.82
C VAL A 202 -10.49 0.74 -8.75
N LEU A 203 -11.01 -0.49 -8.80
CA LEU A 203 -10.56 -1.53 -9.73
C LEU A 203 -10.75 -1.15 -11.21
N GLU A 204 -11.62 -0.19 -11.51
CA GLU A 204 -11.79 0.37 -12.85
C GLU A 204 -10.65 1.31 -13.27
N LEU A 205 -9.78 1.71 -12.33
CA LEU A 205 -8.70 2.65 -12.60
C LEU A 205 -7.47 1.97 -13.22
N GLY A 206 -7.17 2.38 -14.45
CA GLY A 206 -5.98 1.91 -15.17
C GLY A 206 -5.99 0.41 -15.41
N ASN A 207 -4.90 -0.25 -15.01
CA ASN A 207 -4.78 -1.70 -15.07
C ASN A 207 -4.93 -2.37 -13.69
N LEU A 208 -5.45 -1.66 -12.67
CA LEU A 208 -5.46 -2.15 -11.30
C LEU A 208 -6.17 -3.50 -11.14
N ARG A 209 -7.25 -3.75 -11.89
CA ARG A 209 -7.96 -5.05 -11.88
C ARG A 209 -7.11 -6.24 -12.29
N ASN A 210 -6.03 -6.00 -13.03
CA ASN A 210 -5.12 -7.05 -13.47
C ASN A 210 -4.01 -7.32 -12.46
N TYR A 211 -3.90 -6.50 -11.39
CA TYR A 211 -2.92 -6.70 -10.35
C TYR A 211 -3.23 -7.98 -9.57
N LYS A 212 -2.25 -8.87 -9.50
CA LYS A 212 -2.29 -10.10 -8.71
C LYS A 212 -1.27 -9.99 -7.60
N ARG A 213 -1.72 -10.20 -6.36
CA ARG A 213 -0.84 -10.19 -5.20
C ARG A 213 0.02 -11.45 -5.17
N SER A 214 1.27 -11.26 -4.78
CA SER A 214 2.23 -12.33 -4.51
C SER A 214 1.98 -12.90 -3.11
N THR A 215 2.69 -13.95 -2.72
CA THR A 215 2.56 -14.57 -1.39
C THR A 215 2.66 -13.53 -0.26
N PRO A 216 1.77 -13.58 0.76
CA PRO A 216 1.83 -12.65 1.89
C PRO A 216 3.10 -12.85 2.71
N TYR A 217 3.66 -11.74 3.19
CA TYR A 217 4.80 -11.74 4.11
C TYR A 217 4.45 -12.31 5.48
N PHE A 218 3.22 -12.09 5.95
CA PHE A 218 2.66 -12.65 7.19
C PHE A 218 1.18 -12.97 6.99
N THR A 219 0.65 -13.90 7.78
CA THR A 219 -0.77 -14.24 7.80
C THR A 219 -1.22 -14.70 9.19
N ALA A 220 -2.51 -14.58 9.44
CA ALA A 220 -3.22 -15.11 10.60
C ALA A 220 -3.73 -16.55 10.37
N ASN A 221 -3.57 -17.11 9.17
CA ASN A 221 -3.94 -18.48 8.85
C ASN A 221 -2.89 -19.50 9.32
N PRO A 222 -3.17 -20.33 10.34
CA PRO A 222 -2.20 -21.25 10.94
C PRO A 222 -1.69 -22.37 10.02
N ASP A 223 -2.34 -22.57 8.87
CA ASP A 223 -2.01 -23.60 7.88
C ASP A 223 -1.18 -23.06 6.71
N HIS A 224 -0.99 -21.73 6.62
CA HIS A 224 -0.24 -21.10 5.54
C HIS A 224 1.29 -21.07 5.83
N PRO A 225 2.17 -21.24 4.84
CA PRO A 225 3.64 -21.25 5.05
C PRO A 225 4.22 -19.97 5.67
N SER A 226 3.57 -18.82 5.45
CA SER A 226 3.92 -17.52 6.04
C SER A 226 3.29 -17.25 7.42
N PHE A 227 2.65 -18.24 8.05
CA PHE A 227 2.19 -18.13 9.43
C PHE A 227 3.34 -18.11 10.42
#